data_AF-C0D8B6-F1
#
_entry.id   AF-C0D8B6-F1
#
_cell.length_a   1.000
_cell.length_b   1.000
_cell.length_c   1.000
_cell.angle_alpha   90.00
_cell.angle_beta   90.00
_cell.angle_gamma   90.00
#
_symmetry.space_group_name_H-M   'P 1'
#
loop_
_entity.id
_entity.type
_entity.pdbx_description
1 polymer ?
#
loop_
_entity_poly.entity_id
_entity_poly.type
_entity_poly.pdbx_seq_one_letter_code
_entity_poly.pdbx_strand_id
1 'polypeptide(L)'
;MKLHHLVDDKIHARSTGPYSLVTQQPLGGKAQFGGQRFGEMEVWALEAYGASYTLQEIMTVKSDDVVGRVKTYEAIIKGENIPEPGVPESFKVLLKEMQSLGLDVQVLRDDGTEVEMAENIDYGDTELRALLEGDRRMSPEEPLGAYGYQEQEFKDNELVNVDEEAVAEPAEEDEYTLDDDVDLADDLDDLVDDGEEE
;
A
#
# COMPACT_ATOMS: atom_id res chain seq x y z
N MET A 1 -31.42 10.44 -37.17
CA MET A 1 -30.14 10.66 -36.44
C MET A 1 -29.95 9.49 -35.48
N LYS A 2 -28.78 8.81 -35.49
CA LYS A 2 -28.45 7.75 -34.52
C LYS A 2 -27.70 8.38 -33.35
N LEU A 3 -28.16 8.11 -32.12
CA LEU A 3 -27.50 8.60 -30.92
C LEU A 3 -26.24 7.77 -30.64
N HIS A 4 -25.14 8.46 -30.35
CA HIS A 4 -23.84 7.84 -30.07
C HIS A 4 -23.75 7.44 -28.58
N HIS A 5 -24.49 6.41 -28.20
CA HIS A 5 -24.54 5.89 -26.83
C HIS A 5 -24.33 4.39 -26.85
N LEU A 6 -23.11 3.96 -27.16
CA LEU A 6 -22.72 2.56 -27.08
C LEU A 6 -22.35 2.19 -25.65
N VAL A 7 -22.60 0.94 -25.29
CA VAL A 7 -22.25 0.39 -23.97
C VAL A 7 -20.73 0.32 -23.82
N ASP A 8 -20.03 -0.01 -24.90
CA ASP A 8 -18.56 -0.06 -24.98
C ASP A 8 -17.91 1.25 -24.52
N ASP A 9 -18.55 2.39 -24.82
CA ASP A 9 -18.07 3.72 -24.40
C ASP A 9 -18.41 4.04 -22.94
N LYS A 10 -19.34 3.33 -22.30
CA LYS A 10 -19.89 3.66 -20.98
C LYS A 10 -19.43 2.72 -19.85
N ILE A 11 -19.11 1.47 -20.16
CA ILE A 11 -18.59 0.54 -19.14
C ILE A 11 -17.25 1.07 -18.62
N HIS A 12 -17.11 1.09 -17.30
CA HIS A 12 -15.89 1.49 -16.60
C HIS A 12 -15.79 0.69 -15.30
N ALA A 13 -14.60 0.18 -15.01
CA ALA A 13 -14.29 -0.52 -13.78
C ALA A 13 -12.89 -0.08 -13.31
N ARG A 14 -12.73 -0.03 -11.99
CA ARG A 14 -11.48 0.36 -11.34
C ARG A 14 -11.25 -0.53 -10.12
N SER A 15 -10.06 -1.11 -10.03
CA SER A 15 -9.55 -1.78 -8.82
C SER A 15 -8.63 -0.83 -8.06
N THR A 16 -7.50 -0.47 -8.67
CA THR A 16 -6.53 0.53 -8.20
C THR A 16 -6.31 1.59 -9.29
N GLY A 17 -5.57 2.65 -8.99
CA GLY A 17 -5.27 3.70 -9.97
C GLY A 17 -4.74 4.98 -9.33
N PRO A 18 -4.62 6.08 -10.09
CA PRO A 18 -4.04 7.31 -9.61
C PRO A 18 -4.91 8.02 -8.57
N TYR A 19 -4.25 8.77 -7.69
CA TYR A 19 -4.85 9.54 -6.61
C TYR A 19 -4.51 11.04 -6.72
N SER A 20 -5.36 11.87 -6.15
CA SER A 20 -5.11 13.31 -5.99
C SER A 20 -3.91 13.56 -5.08
N LEU A 21 -3.06 14.52 -5.46
CA LEU A 21 -1.88 14.88 -4.66
C LEU A 21 -2.24 15.39 -3.26
N VAL A 22 -3.31 16.20 -3.17
CA VAL A 22 -3.67 16.90 -1.92
C VAL A 22 -4.55 16.03 -1.04
N THR A 23 -5.68 15.55 -1.56
CA THR A 23 -6.69 14.85 -0.76
C THR A 23 -6.47 13.34 -0.70
N GLN A 24 -5.52 12.80 -1.46
CA GLN A 24 -5.27 11.36 -1.56
C GLN A 24 -6.49 10.52 -1.98
N GLN A 25 -7.52 11.15 -2.54
CA GLN A 25 -8.72 10.48 -3.06
C GLN A 25 -8.52 10.03 -4.52
N PRO A 26 -9.22 8.96 -4.96
CA PRO A 26 -9.25 8.56 -6.36
C PRO A 26 -9.58 9.72 -7.31
N LEU A 27 -8.86 9.83 -8.42
CA LEU A 27 -9.18 10.82 -9.44
C LEU A 27 -10.56 10.55 -10.07
N GLY A 28 -11.17 11.58 -10.65
CA GLY A 28 -12.46 11.47 -11.33
C GLY A 28 -12.32 11.20 -12.83
N GLY A 29 -13.31 10.49 -13.39
CA GLY A 29 -13.49 10.37 -14.84
C GLY A 29 -12.88 9.13 -15.48
N LYS A 30 -13.60 8.59 -16.47
CA LYS A 30 -13.24 7.34 -17.18
C LYS A 30 -11.86 7.41 -17.85
N ALA A 31 -11.49 8.56 -18.42
CA ALA A 31 -10.23 8.72 -19.15
C ALA A 31 -8.98 8.66 -18.25
N GLN A 32 -9.13 8.89 -16.95
CA GLN A 32 -8.03 8.91 -15.97
C GLN A 32 -8.03 7.66 -15.08
N PHE A 33 -8.73 6.60 -15.49
CA PHE A 33 -9.00 5.43 -14.64
C PHE A 33 -9.53 5.83 -13.26
N GLY A 34 -10.43 6.82 -13.26
CA GLY A 34 -10.95 7.43 -12.05
C GLY A 34 -11.95 6.56 -11.30
N GLY A 35 -12.09 6.81 -10.00
CA GLY A 35 -13.07 6.14 -9.15
C GLY A 35 -14.49 6.61 -9.40
N GLN A 36 -15.45 5.82 -8.93
CA GLN A 36 -16.84 6.26 -8.85
C GLN A 36 -17.00 7.17 -7.63
N ARG A 37 -17.74 8.27 -7.80
CA ARG A 37 -18.09 9.13 -6.67
C ARG A 37 -19.13 8.42 -5.81
N PHE A 38 -18.80 8.25 -4.55
CA PHE A 38 -19.75 7.94 -3.49
C PHE A 38 -20.15 9.27 -2.82
N GLY A 39 -21.40 9.69 -3.02
CA GLY A 39 -21.88 10.99 -2.58
C GLY A 39 -22.66 10.92 -1.27
N GLU A 40 -23.12 12.09 -0.82
CA GLU A 40 -23.90 12.25 0.40
C GLU A 40 -25.21 11.45 0.37
N MET A 41 -25.86 11.34 -0.78
CA MET A 41 -27.08 10.56 -0.92
C MET A 41 -26.83 9.06 -0.74
N GLU A 42 -25.69 8.55 -1.23
CA GLU A 42 -25.31 7.16 -1.05
C GLU A 42 -24.85 6.87 0.38
N VAL A 43 -24.21 7.84 1.05
CA VAL A 43 -23.90 7.77 2.50
C VAL A 43 -25.19 7.60 3.30
N TRP A 44 -26.20 8.46 3.06
CA TRP A 44 -27.49 8.35 3.75
C TRP A 44 -28.15 6.98 3.53
N ALA A 45 -28.00 6.41 2.34
CA ALA A 45 -28.53 5.08 2.07
C ALA A 45 -27.88 4.03 2.98
N LEU A 46 -26.54 4.01 3.09
CA LEU A 46 -25.84 3.04 3.96
C LEU A 46 -26.12 3.26 5.44
N GLU A 47 -26.21 4.53 5.88
CA GLU A 47 -26.59 4.88 7.24
C GLU A 47 -27.99 4.37 7.58
N ALA A 48 -28.96 4.54 6.69
CA ALA A 48 -30.32 4.04 6.87
C ALA A 48 -30.39 2.50 6.93
N TYR A 49 -29.51 1.81 6.23
CA TYR A 49 -29.37 0.35 6.33
C TYR A 49 -28.64 -0.11 7.61
N GLY A 50 -27.96 0.79 8.32
CA GLY A 50 -27.12 0.43 9.46
C GLY A 50 -25.81 -0.27 9.06
N ALA A 51 -25.34 -0.08 7.81
CA ALA A 51 -24.15 -0.71 7.28
C ALA A 51 -22.87 0.07 7.67
N SER A 52 -22.58 0.15 8.97
CA SER A 52 -21.47 0.95 9.52
C SER A 52 -20.10 0.53 8.98
N TYR A 53 -19.79 -0.76 8.97
CA TYR A 53 -18.51 -1.28 8.47
C TYR A 53 -18.32 -1.03 6.98
N THR A 54 -19.37 -1.18 6.17
CA THR A 54 -19.31 -0.89 4.73
C THR A 54 -19.08 0.60 4.48
N LEU A 55 -19.77 1.47 5.23
CA LEU A 55 -19.56 2.91 5.13
C LEU A 55 -18.13 3.29 5.54
N GLN A 56 -17.64 2.75 6.65
CA GLN A 56 -16.28 2.98 7.12
C GLN A 56 -15.26 2.54 6.04
N GLU A 57 -15.41 1.34 5.50
CA GLU A 57 -14.53 0.80 4.46
C GLU A 57 -14.50 1.69 3.21
N ILE A 58 -15.66 2.17 2.76
CA ILE A 58 -15.78 3.10 1.62
C ILE A 58 -15.08 4.44 1.92
N MET A 59 -15.24 4.97 3.13
CA MET A 59 -14.73 6.29 3.51
C MET A 59 -13.22 6.29 3.84
N THR A 60 -12.62 5.13 4.08
CA THR A 60 -11.22 4.99 4.54
C THR A 60 -10.37 4.23 3.52
N VAL A 61 -10.25 2.90 3.67
CA VAL A 61 -9.35 2.02 2.91
C VAL A 61 -9.61 2.01 1.40
N LYS A 62 -10.85 2.31 0.96
CA LYS A 62 -11.20 2.44 -0.47
C LYS A 62 -11.06 3.86 -1.02
N SER A 63 -10.79 4.85 -0.17
CA SER A 63 -10.76 6.28 -0.52
C SER A 63 -9.38 6.89 -0.30
N ASP A 64 -9.07 7.35 0.91
CA ASP A 64 -7.97 8.27 1.21
C ASP A 64 -7.08 7.84 2.37
N ASP A 65 -7.29 6.65 2.95
CA ASP A 65 -6.34 6.07 3.90
C ASP A 65 -5.13 5.49 3.15
N VAL A 66 -4.03 6.25 3.12
CA VAL A 66 -2.81 5.92 2.37
C VAL A 66 -2.15 4.64 2.87
N VAL A 67 -2.08 4.46 4.18
CA VAL A 67 -1.44 3.28 4.79
C VAL A 67 -2.41 2.11 4.77
N GLY A 68 -3.68 2.35 5.10
CA GLY A 68 -4.73 1.34 5.15
C GLY A 68 -4.98 0.69 3.79
N ARG A 69 -4.99 1.45 2.69
CA ARG A 69 -5.22 0.88 1.34
C ARG A 69 -4.12 -0.08 0.90
N VAL A 70 -2.86 0.21 1.24
CA VAL A 70 -1.71 -0.63 0.90
C VAL A 70 -1.78 -1.94 1.69
N LYS A 71 -1.94 -1.84 3.01
CA LYS A 71 -2.07 -3.03 3.87
C LYS A 71 -3.28 -3.87 3.53
N THR A 72 -4.39 -3.24 3.15
CA THR A 72 -5.59 -3.93 2.68
C THR A 72 -5.31 -4.69 1.38
N TYR A 73 -4.58 -4.07 0.45
CA TYR A 73 -4.20 -4.73 -0.80
C TYR A 73 -3.31 -5.96 -0.54
N GLU A 74 -2.30 -5.83 0.32
CA GLU A 74 -1.44 -6.94 0.74
C GLU A 74 -2.23 -8.06 1.42
N ALA A 75 -3.11 -7.72 2.37
CA ALA A 75 -3.95 -8.67 3.07
C ALA A 75 -4.87 -9.45 2.11
N ILE A 76 -5.44 -8.77 1.11
CA ILE A 76 -6.27 -9.42 0.08
C ILE A 76 -5.45 -10.42 -0.75
N ILE A 77 -4.20 -10.08 -1.10
CA ILE A 77 -3.30 -10.99 -1.84
C ILE A 77 -2.94 -12.21 -1.00
N LYS A 78 -2.65 -12.00 0.29
CA LYS A 78 -2.29 -13.07 1.23
C LYS A 78 -3.49 -13.90 1.71
N GLY A 79 -4.71 -13.45 1.44
CA GLY A 79 -5.93 -14.09 1.97
C GLY A 79 -6.13 -13.87 3.47
N GLU A 80 -5.47 -12.86 4.05
CA GLU A 80 -5.59 -12.47 5.45
C GLU A 80 -6.81 -11.56 5.68
N ASN A 81 -7.19 -11.39 6.94
CA ASN A 81 -8.26 -10.46 7.30
C ASN A 81 -7.82 -9.01 7.07
N ILE A 82 -8.75 -8.19 6.57
CA ILE A 82 -8.51 -6.77 6.32
C ILE A 82 -8.19 -6.07 7.66
N PRO A 83 -7.10 -5.29 7.74
CA PRO A 83 -6.72 -4.57 8.96
C PRO A 83 -7.73 -3.48 9.33
N GLU A 84 -7.67 -3.02 10.58
CA GLU A 84 -8.51 -1.90 11.03
C GLU A 84 -8.15 -0.59 10.28
N PRO A 85 -9.15 0.15 9.78
CA PRO A 85 -8.91 1.41 9.09
C PRO A 85 -8.32 2.51 9.99
N GLY A 86 -7.47 3.36 9.40
CA GLY A 86 -6.88 4.51 10.06
C GLY A 86 -7.69 5.80 9.90
N VAL A 87 -7.03 6.93 10.21
CA VAL A 87 -7.59 8.27 10.06
C VAL A 87 -7.49 8.72 8.59
N PRO A 88 -8.60 9.14 7.94
CA PRO A 88 -8.60 9.68 6.59
C PRO A 88 -7.65 10.86 6.40
N GLU A 89 -6.95 10.92 5.27
CA GLU A 89 -6.11 12.07 4.93
C GLU A 89 -6.94 13.34 4.70
N SER A 90 -8.16 13.23 4.17
CA SER A 90 -9.06 14.39 4.05
C SER A 90 -9.37 15.06 5.39
N PHE A 91 -9.46 14.30 6.48
CA PHE A 91 -9.66 14.84 7.82
C PHE A 91 -8.41 15.58 8.31
N LYS A 92 -7.22 15.05 8.06
CA LYS A 92 -5.96 15.74 8.39
C LYS A 92 -5.82 17.04 7.62
N VAL A 93 -6.15 17.03 6.32
CA VAL A 93 -6.16 18.24 5.48
C VAL A 93 -7.13 19.28 6.04
N LEU A 94 -8.35 18.88 6.43
CA LEU A 94 -9.33 19.76 7.06
C LEU A 94 -8.77 20.45 8.33
N LEU A 95 -8.11 19.69 9.22
CA LEU A 95 -7.50 20.26 10.42
C LEU A 95 -6.46 21.34 10.08
N LYS A 96 -5.58 21.06 9.10
CA LYS A 96 -4.57 22.03 8.65
C LYS A 96 -5.20 23.25 8.00
N GLU A 97 -6.27 23.08 7.22
CA GLU A 97 -7.02 24.20 6.64
C GLU A 97 -7.64 25.09 7.72
N MET A 98 -8.22 24.51 8.78
CA MET A 98 -8.74 25.30 9.91
C MET A 98 -7.62 26.02 10.68
N GLN A 99 -6.48 25.35 10.91
CA GLN A 99 -5.30 25.96 11.54
C GLN A 99 -4.72 27.10 10.70
N SER A 100 -4.78 27.01 9.37
CA SER A 100 -4.34 28.08 8.47
C SER A 100 -5.17 29.36 8.60
N LEU A 101 -6.44 29.23 9.04
CA LEU A 101 -7.32 30.35 9.33
C LEU A 101 -7.08 30.96 10.73
N GLY A 102 -6.14 30.41 11.51
CA GLY A 102 -5.85 30.83 12.87
C GLY A 102 -6.78 30.22 13.92
N LEU A 103 -7.49 29.14 13.59
CA LEU A 103 -8.27 28.36 14.55
C LEU A 103 -7.40 27.25 15.15
N ASP A 104 -7.31 27.21 16.47
CA ASP A 104 -6.65 26.11 17.18
C ASP A 104 -7.65 24.96 17.34
N VAL A 105 -7.47 23.91 16.53
CA VAL A 105 -8.29 22.70 16.55
C VAL A 105 -7.39 21.52 16.91
N GLN A 106 -7.72 20.85 18.00
CA GLN A 106 -6.98 19.72 18.56
C GLN A 106 -7.93 18.53 18.75
N VAL A 107 -7.41 17.33 18.55
CA VAL A 107 -8.14 16.09 18.82
C VAL A 107 -7.67 15.56 20.17
N LEU A 108 -8.60 15.47 21.12
CA LEU A 108 -8.34 15.03 22.48
C LEU A 108 -8.81 13.59 22.66
N ARG A 109 -8.06 12.80 23.42
CA ARG A 109 -8.53 11.51 23.97
C ARG A 109 -9.47 11.75 25.14
N ASP A 110 -10.12 10.68 25.60
CA ASP A 110 -10.99 10.72 26.79
C ASP A 110 -10.26 11.24 28.05
N ASP A 111 -8.95 11.01 28.14
CA ASP A 111 -8.09 11.48 29.24
C ASP A 111 -7.68 12.96 29.12
N GLY A 112 -8.15 13.69 28.11
CA GLY A 112 -7.78 15.08 27.84
C GLY A 112 -6.37 15.26 27.29
N THR A 113 -5.70 14.17 26.89
CA THR A 113 -4.40 14.20 26.21
C THR A 113 -4.59 14.45 24.72
N GLU A 114 -3.69 15.26 24.14
CA GLU A 114 -3.72 15.55 22.70
C GLU A 114 -3.24 14.35 21.88
N VAL A 115 -3.95 14.04 20.81
CA VAL A 115 -3.55 13.03 19.83
C VAL A 115 -2.69 13.71 18.77
N GLU A 116 -1.40 13.39 18.77
CA GLU A 116 -0.53 13.76 17.66
C GLU A 116 -0.96 12.98 16.40
N MET A 117 -1.49 13.70 15.42
CA MET A 117 -1.74 13.13 14.10
C MET A 117 -0.43 13.13 13.31
N ALA A 118 0.27 12.01 13.31
CA ALA A 118 1.45 11.83 12.49
C ALA A 118 1.10 12.14 11.02
N GLU A 119 1.87 13.05 10.42
CA GLU A 119 1.86 13.26 8.99
C GLU A 119 2.46 11.99 8.37
N ASN A 120 1.64 11.19 7.71
CA ASN A 120 2.09 10.01 6.95
C ASN A 120 2.76 10.45 5.64
N ILE A 121 3.58 11.48 5.72
CA ILE A 121 4.38 11.96 4.63
C ILE A 121 5.73 11.25 4.75
N ASP A 122 5.70 9.94 4.51
CA ASP A 122 6.91 9.28 4.05
C ASP A 122 7.00 9.51 2.53
N TYR A 123 7.58 10.65 2.15
CA TYR A 123 8.00 10.88 0.76
C TYR A 123 9.13 9.91 0.34
N GLY A 124 9.56 8.98 1.21
CA GLY A 124 10.60 7.99 0.95
C GLY A 124 10.14 6.72 0.23
N ASP A 125 8.84 6.38 0.27
CA ASP A 125 8.33 5.08 -0.22
C ASP A 125 8.06 5.06 -1.73
N THR A 126 9.02 5.61 -2.48
CA THR A 126 9.00 5.68 -3.95
C THR A 126 8.87 4.28 -4.55
N GLU A 127 9.43 3.26 -3.88
CA GLU A 127 9.32 1.85 -4.29
C GLU A 127 7.91 1.30 -4.17
N LEU A 128 7.23 1.50 -3.03
CA LEU A 128 5.89 0.97 -2.81
C LEU A 128 4.85 1.63 -3.73
N ARG A 129 5.03 2.94 -3.97
CA ARG A 129 4.21 3.68 -4.94
C ARG A 129 4.44 3.20 -6.38
N ALA A 130 5.69 2.94 -6.78
CA ALA A 130 6.02 2.45 -8.11
C ALA A 130 5.41 1.06 -8.38
N LEU A 131 5.40 0.19 -7.37
CA LEU A 131 4.83 -1.15 -7.43
C LEU A 131 3.30 -1.12 -7.57
N LEU A 132 2.64 -0.14 -6.95
CA LEU A 132 1.18 0.05 -7.02
C LEU A 132 0.72 0.80 -8.29
N GLU A 133 1.50 1.77 -8.77
CA GLU A 133 1.16 2.60 -9.95
C GLU A 133 1.57 1.94 -11.29
N GLY A 134 2.21 0.78 -11.26
CA GLY A 134 2.62 0.04 -12.46
C GLY A 134 3.63 0.81 -13.32
N ASP A 135 4.33 1.76 -12.71
CA ASP A 135 5.24 2.66 -13.39
C ASP A 135 6.59 1.95 -13.54
N ARG A 136 6.82 1.31 -14.70
CA ARG A 136 8.11 0.69 -15.06
C ARG A 136 9.17 1.73 -15.38
N ARG A 137 9.29 2.78 -14.58
CA ARG A 137 10.42 3.71 -14.73
C ARG A 137 11.58 3.12 -13.97
N MET A 138 12.46 2.46 -14.74
CA MET A 138 13.87 2.16 -14.47
C MET A 138 14.23 2.18 -12.99
N SER A 139 14.36 0.99 -12.39
CA SER A 139 15.14 0.87 -11.16
C SER A 139 16.53 1.47 -11.42
N PRO A 140 17.03 2.41 -10.60
CA PRO A 140 18.37 2.97 -10.77
C PRO A 140 19.49 1.92 -10.65
N GLU A 141 19.16 0.71 -10.21
CA GLU A 141 20.11 -0.34 -9.82
C GLU A 141 20.24 -1.49 -10.82
N GLU A 142 19.55 -1.46 -11.98
CA GLU A 142 19.83 -2.50 -12.99
C GLU A 142 21.27 -2.34 -13.51
N PRO A 143 22.14 -3.34 -13.31
CA PRO A 143 23.53 -3.25 -13.73
C PRO A 143 23.56 -3.09 -15.25
N LEU A 144 24.20 -2.03 -15.74
CA LEU A 144 24.24 -1.70 -17.17
C LEU A 144 24.80 -2.85 -18.03
N GLY A 145 25.55 -3.78 -17.42
CA GLY A 145 25.98 -5.02 -18.07
C GLY A 145 24.83 -5.87 -18.63
N ALA A 146 23.64 -5.87 -18.02
CA ALA A 146 22.47 -6.61 -18.50
C ALA A 146 21.95 -6.09 -19.85
N TYR A 147 22.23 -4.82 -20.18
CA TYR A 147 21.91 -4.21 -21.46
C TYR A 147 23.09 -4.24 -22.45
N GLY A 148 24.17 -4.94 -22.12
CA GLY A 148 25.34 -5.14 -22.99
C GLY A 148 26.37 -4.02 -22.97
N TYR A 149 26.34 -3.14 -21.96
CA TYR A 149 27.38 -2.13 -21.77
C TYR A 149 28.60 -2.75 -21.08
N GLN A 150 29.80 -2.50 -21.61
CA GLN A 150 31.08 -2.91 -21.02
C GLN A 150 31.74 -1.71 -20.34
N GLU A 151 32.25 -1.91 -19.12
CA GLU A 151 32.97 -0.87 -18.39
C GLU A 151 34.42 -0.76 -18.92
N GLN A 152 34.88 0.48 -19.17
CA GLN A 152 36.20 0.77 -19.72
C GLN A 152 36.98 1.69 -18.80
N GLU A 153 38.21 1.31 -18.46
CA GLU A 153 39.14 2.15 -17.71
C GLU A 153 40.22 2.73 -18.64
N PHE A 154 40.75 3.91 -18.27
CA PHE A 154 41.88 4.51 -18.97
C PHE A 154 43.19 3.97 -18.42
N LYS A 155 43.96 3.28 -19.25
CA LYS A 155 45.29 2.76 -18.92
C LYS A 155 46.27 3.19 -20.00
N ASP A 156 47.39 3.80 -19.59
CA ASP A 156 48.43 4.29 -20.51
C ASP A 156 47.89 5.12 -21.69
N ASN A 157 46.96 6.03 -21.40
CA ASN A 157 46.34 6.94 -22.37
C ASN A 157 45.45 6.27 -23.45
N GLU A 158 45.10 5.00 -23.26
CA GLU A 158 44.15 4.24 -24.09
C GLU A 158 43.00 3.69 -23.22
N LEU A 159 41.83 3.51 -23.83
CA LEU A 159 40.66 2.90 -23.19
C LEU A 159 40.75 1.38 -23.29
N VAL A 160 40.67 0.68 -22.16
CA VAL A 160 40.76 -0.78 -22.09
C VAL A 160 39.52 -1.32 -21.36
N ASN A 161 38.95 -2.42 -21.87
CA ASN A 161 37.82 -3.11 -21.23
C ASN A 161 38.28 -3.76 -19.92
N VAL A 162 37.45 -3.68 -18.88
CA VAL A 162 37.66 -4.40 -17.61
C VAL A 162 37.05 -5.80 -17.75
N ASP A 163 37.89 -6.83 -17.87
CA ASP A 163 37.44 -8.23 -17.86
C ASP A 163 37.38 -8.72 -16.40
N GLU A 164 36.19 -8.74 -15.80
CA GLU A 164 35.98 -9.37 -14.49
C GLU A 164 35.82 -10.89 -14.66
N GLU A 165 36.93 -11.62 -14.56
CA GLU A 165 36.90 -13.07 -14.30
C GLU A 165 36.92 -13.31 -12.78
N ALA A 166 35.76 -13.14 -12.14
CA ALA A 166 35.48 -13.66 -10.79
C ALA A 166 33.97 -13.93 -10.63
N VAL A 167 33.61 -15.21 -10.77
CA VAL A 167 32.39 -15.92 -10.35
C VAL A 167 31.37 -15.13 -9.52
N ALA A 168 30.17 -14.95 -10.07
CA ALA A 168 28.93 -15.08 -9.32
C ALA A 168 28.10 -16.18 -10.02
N GLU A 169 27.85 -17.28 -9.31
CA GLU A 169 26.87 -18.25 -9.77
C GLU A 169 25.51 -17.55 -9.99
N PRO A 170 24.71 -17.95 -10.99
CA PRO A 170 23.34 -17.46 -11.06
C PRO A 170 22.67 -17.82 -9.73
N ALA A 171 22.20 -16.82 -8.99
CA ALA A 171 21.32 -17.04 -7.86
C ALA A 171 20.21 -17.98 -8.32
N GLU A 172 20.06 -19.10 -7.63
CA GLU A 172 18.98 -20.04 -7.88
C GLU A 172 17.65 -19.29 -7.89
N GLU A 173 16.76 -19.68 -8.80
CA GLU A 173 15.37 -19.29 -8.73
C GLU A 173 14.86 -19.71 -7.34
N ASP A 174 14.51 -18.74 -6.49
CA ASP A 174 13.80 -19.02 -5.24
C ASP A 174 12.46 -19.69 -5.59
N GLU A 175 12.47 -21.02 -5.65
CA GLU A 175 11.30 -21.87 -5.58
C GLU A 175 10.72 -21.67 -4.18
N TYR A 176 9.61 -20.95 -4.09
CA TYR A 176 8.83 -20.80 -2.87
C TYR A 176 8.37 -22.19 -2.40
N THR A 177 9.16 -22.80 -1.52
CA THR A 177 8.73 -23.94 -0.71
C THR A 177 7.89 -23.39 0.44
N LEU A 178 6.60 -23.74 0.41
CA LEU A 178 5.65 -23.56 1.50
C LEU A 178 6.08 -24.45 2.67
N ASP A 179 6.77 -23.90 3.66
CA ASP A 179 6.86 -24.51 4.98
C ASP A 179 5.57 -24.16 5.76
N ASP A 180 4.54 -24.97 5.54
CA ASP A 180 3.55 -25.29 6.56
C ASP A 180 4.26 -26.18 7.59
N ASP A 181 4.54 -25.66 8.79
CA ASP A 181 4.48 -26.37 10.08
C ASP A 181 4.87 -25.40 11.21
N VAL A 182 3.88 -24.67 11.72
CA VAL A 182 3.96 -24.01 13.04
C VAL A 182 3.72 -25.06 14.12
N ASP A 183 4.80 -25.51 14.75
CA ASP A 183 4.77 -26.31 15.98
C ASP A 183 4.11 -25.52 17.12
N LEU A 184 2.84 -25.81 17.36
CA LEU A 184 2.09 -25.38 18.54
C LEU A 184 1.42 -26.60 19.21
N ALA A 185 2.21 -27.34 19.98
CA ALA A 185 1.74 -28.27 21.01
C ALA A 185 2.85 -28.34 22.08
N ASP A 186 2.74 -27.50 23.09
CA ASP A 186 2.20 -27.85 24.42
C ASP A 186 3.29 -28.43 25.33
N ASP A 187 3.91 -27.50 26.05
CA ASP A 187 4.50 -27.69 27.37
C ASP A 187 3.54 -28.45 28.29
N LEU A 188 3.76 -29.75 28.48
CA LEU A 188 3.29 -30.45 29.68
C LEU A 188 4.06 -31.77 29.86
N ASP A 189 5.23 -31.75 30.51
CA ASP A 189 5.79 -32.97 31.11
C ASP A 189 6.86 -32.72 32.20
N ASP A 190 6.56 -31.79 33.12
CA ASP A 190 7.22 -31.74 34.42
C ASP A 190 6.16 -31.91 35.51
N LEU A 191 5.94 -33.14 35.96
CA LEU A 191 5.53 -33.56 37.33
C LEU A 191 5.04 -35.04 37.34
N VAL A 192 5.97 -36.00 37.36
CA VAL A 192 5.76 -37.26 38.11
C VAL A 192 7.10 -37.72 38.69
N ASP A 193 7.37 -37.24 39.90
CA ASP A 193 8.22 -37.91 40.88
C ASP A 193 7.36 -38.97 41.57
N ASP A 194 7.64 -40.24 41.33
CA ASP A 194 7.36 -41.31 42.29
C ASP A 194 8.38 -42.43 42.07
N GLY A 195 9.34 -42.52 43.00
CA GLY A 195 10.33 -43.57 43.05
C GLY A 195 9.73 -44.94 43.32
N GLU A 196 10.30 -45.95 42.66
CA GLU A 196 10.51 -47.28 43.24
C GLU A 196 11.33 -47.09 44.55
N GLU A 197 11.10 -47.76 45.67
CA GLU A 197 11.12 -49.20 45.94
C GLU A 197 10.60 -49.47 47.37
N GLU A 198 10.37 -50.75 47.66
CA GLU A 198 10.51 -51.33 49.01
C GLU A 198 11.83 -50.95 49.71
#